data_AF-A0A959BP77-F1
#
_entry.id   AF-A0A959BP77-F1
#
_cell.length_a   1.000
_cell.length_b   1.000
_cell.length_c   1.000
_cell.angle_alpha   90.00
_cell.angle_beta   90.00
_cell.angle_gamma   90.00
#
_symmetry.space_group_name_H-M   'P 1'
#
loop_
_entity.id
_entity.type
_entity.pdbx_description
1 polymer ?
#
loop_
_entity_poly.entity_id
_entity_poly.type
_entity_poly.pdbx_seq_one_letter_code
_entity_poly.pdbx_strand_id
1 'polypeptide(L)'
;KRGINTNIGFYLQENNVDTAMITEIAPISARLTSIDGFNYDFVDRVSIRLCPDTDAPCIEADEVFYIDRLQIDRPGSRIDLLPGLRNVRRDLIREKFRLEVVFFLAFTPSLNYDTRLDMTFRALQ
;
A
#
# COMPACT_ATOMS: atom_id res chain seq x y z
N LYS A 1 10.52 -9.37 -7.03
CA LYS A 1 10.54 -8.45 -8.20
C LYS A 1 10.93 -7.08 -7.68
N ARG A 2 12.00 -6.46 -8.20
CA ARG A 2 12.40 -5.08 -7.82
C ARG A 2 11.56 -4.06 -8.61
N GLY A 3 11.16 -2.97 -7.95
CA GLY A 3 10.43 -1.82 -8.50
C GLY A 3 9.02 -2.09 -9.03
N ILE A 4 8.01 -1.44 -8.46
CA ILE A 4 6.72 -1.22 -9.14
C ILE A 4 6.92 -0.03 -10.07
N ASN A 5 6.79 -0.26 -11.38
CA ASN A 5 6.80 0.82 -12.36
C ASN A 5 5.53 1.67 -12.20
N THR A 6 5.70 2.98 -12.20
CA THR A 6 4.58 3.92 -12.21
C THR A 6 4.30 4.39 -13.63
N ASN A 7 3.05 4.77 -13.91
CA ASN A 7 2.67 5.48 -15.14
C ASN A 7 2.77 7.00 -14.97
N ILE A 8 3.54 7.48 -13.98
CA ILE A 8 3.53 8.89 -13.57
C ILE A 8 4.00 9.83 -14.69
N GLY A 9 5.02 9.44 -15.46
CA GLY A 9 5.53 10.26 -16.56
C GLY A 9 4.48 10.52 -17.65
N PHE A 10 3.72 9.48 -18.01
CA PHE A 10 2.62 9.60 -18.96
C PHE A 10 1.50 10.48 -18.40
N TYR A 11 1.08 10.25 -17.15
CA TYR A 11 0.03 11.02 -16.51
C TYR A 11 0.35 12.53 -16.44
N LEU A 12 1.58 12.89 -16.07
CA LEU A 12 2.01 14.28 -15.97
C LEU A 12 2.05 14.97 -17.33
N GLN A 13 2.52 14.27 -18.37
CA GLN A 13 2.57 14.77 -19.75
C GLN A 13 1.16 15.02 -20.31
N GLU A 14 0.25 14.06 -20.17
CA GLU A 14 -1.12 14.19 -20.67
C GLU A 14 -1.91 15.31 -19.99
N ASN A 15 -1.66 15.55 -18.70
CA ASN A 15 -2.40 16.53 -17.92
C ASN A 15 -1.66 17.88 -17.79
N ASN A 16 -0.51 18.05 -18.45
CA ASN A 16 0.36 19.23 -18.36
C ASN A 16 0.62 19.67 -16.90
N VAL A 17 0.79 18.69 -16.00
CA VAL A 17 1.04 18.92 -14.57
C VAL A 17 2.53 18.90 -14.32
N ASP A 18 3.07 20.01 -13.84
CA ASP A 18 4.43 20.03 -13.29
C ASP A 18 4.43 19.40 -11.89
N THR A 19 5.25 18.37 -11.68
CA THR A 19 5.45 17.76 -10.36
C THR A 19 5.89 18.76 -9.30
N ALA A 20 6.51 19.88 -9.69
CA ALA A 20 6.84 20.98 -8.78
C ALA A 20 5.60 21.61 -8.13
N MET A 21 4.43 21.53 -8.76
CA MET A 21 3.17 22.01 -8.20
C MET A 21 2.55 21.02 -7.20
N ILE A 22 2.93 19.74 -7.22
CA ILE A 22 2.44 18.78 -6.23
C ILE A 22 3.21 19.06 -4.94
N THR A 23 2.55 19.55 -3.89
CA THR A 23 3.18 19.82 -2.59
C THR A 23 3.16 18.59 -1.68
N GLU A 24 2.13 17.76 -1.83
CA GLU A 24 1.92 16.55 -1.04
C GLU A 24 1.21 15.46 -1.84
N ILE A 25 1.54 14.19 -1.52
CA ILE A 25 0.71 13.05 -1.90
C ILE A 25 0.35 12.31 -0.61
N ALA A 26 -0.93 12.30 -0.27
CA ALA A 26 -1.44 11.73 0.97
C ALA A 26 -2.19 10.40 0.71
N PRO A 27 -2.01 9.37 1.55
CA PRO A 27 -2.82 8.15 1.49
C PRO A 27 -4.28 8.45 1.84
N ILE A 28 -5.22 7.85 1.11
CA ILE A 28 -6.67 8.03 1.33
C ILE A 28 -7.31 6.72 1.79
N SER A 29 -7.10 5.65 1.05
CA SER A 29 -7.66 4.34 1.36
C SER A 29 -6.83 3.24 0.74
N ALA A 30 -6.77 2.10 1.41
CA ALA A 30 -6.30 0.85 0.81
C ALA A 30 -7.20 -0.30 1.24
N ARG A 31 -7.33 -1.30 0.36
CA ARG A 31 -8.16 -2.48 0.60
C ARG A 31 -7.45 -3.72 0.09
N LEU A 32 -7.43 -4.76 0.93
CA LEU A 32 -7.15 -6.12 0.51
C LEU A 32 -8.48 -6.84 0.25
N THR A 33 -8.58 -7.48 -0.91
CA THR A 33 -9.75 -8.28 -1.29
C THR A 33 -9.30 -9.67 -1.71
N SER A 34 -9.90 -10.69 -1.11
CA SER A 34 -9.71 -12.07 -1.52
C SER A 34 -10.29 -12.26 -2.92
N ILE A 35 -9.50 -12.86 -3.82
CA ILE A 35 -9.96 -13.17 -5.18
C ILE A 35 -10.88 -14.39 -5.16
N ASP A 36 -10.58 -15.39 -4.33
CA ASP A 36 -11.32 -16.65 -4.26
C ASP A 36 -12.37 -16.71 -3.13
N GLY A 37 -12.58 -15.59 -2.43
CA GLY A 37 -13.59 -15.46 -1.38
C GLY A 37 -13.21 -16.08 -0.03
N PHE A 38 -11.94 -16.44 0.20
CA PHE A 38 -11.47 -16.89 1.51
C PHE A 38 -11.47 -15.74 2.55
N ASN A 39 -11.57 -16.08 3.83
CA ASN A 39 -11.53 -15.12 4.93
C ASN A 39 -10.11 -14.87 5.43
N TYR A 40 -9.81 -13.64 5.80
CA TYR A 40 -8.52 -13.25 6.38
C TYR A 40 -8.42 -13.52 7.89
N ASP A 41 -9.17 -14.49 8.41
CA ASP A 41 -9.21 -14.82 9.85
C ASP A 41 -7.83 -15.17 10.43
N PHE A 42 -6.86 -15.54 9.59
CA PHE A 42 -5.48 -15.85 9.99
C PHE A 42 -4.58 -14.61 10.15
N VAL A 43 -5.04 -13.43 9.74
CA VAL A 43 -4.28 -12.18 9.78
C VAL A 43 -4.63 -11.40 11.04
N ASP A 44 -3.61 -10.98 11.80
CA ASP A 44 -3.78 -10.10 12.97
C ASP A 44 -3.54 -8.63 12.62
N ARG A 45 -2.52 -8.36 11.81
CA ARG A 45 -2.13 -7.01 11.41
C ARG A 45 -1.57 -6.99 9.99
N VAL A 46 -1.79 -5.88 9.30
CA VAL A 46 -1.21 -5.59 7.99
C VAL A 46 -0.52 -4.25 8.03
N SER A 47 0.69 -4.16 7.47
CA SER A 47 1.44 -2.92 7.26
C SER A 47 1.86 -2.85 5.79
N ILE A 48 1.39 -1.82 5.09
CA ILE A 48 1.83 -1.52 3.72
C ILE A 48 2.86 -0.41 3.79
N ARG A 49 4.03 -0.66 3.18
CA ARG A 49 5.17 0.25 3.23
C ARG A 49 5.61 0.65 1.82
N LEU A 50 5.94 1.93 1.67
CA LEU A 50 6.46 2.51 0.44
C LEU A 50 7.81 3.16 0.71
N CYS A 51 8.83 2.73 -0.01
CA CYS A 51 10.17 3.28 0.10
C CYS A 51 10.87 3.37 -1.26
N PRO A 52 12.00 4.09 -1.36
CA PRO A 52 12.78 4.15 -2.59
C PRO A 52 13.23 2.76 -3.07
N ASP A 53 13.23 2.53 -4.38
CA ASP A 53 13.71 1.27 -4.98
C ASP A 53 15.26 1.20 -4.93
N THR A 54 15.80 0.99 -3.73
CA THR A 54 17.22 0.77 -3.45
C THR A 54 17.44 -0.67 -2.99
N ASP A 55 18.66 -1.07 -2.63
CA ASP A 55 18.90 -2.41 -2.06
C ASP A 55 18.36 -2.57 -0.64
N ALA A 56 18.20 -1.47 0.12
CA ALA A 56 17.67 -1.48 1.48
C ALA A 56 16.17 -1.84 1.51
N PRO A 57 15.71 -2.64 2.51
CA PRO A 57 14.28 -2.89 2.73
C PRO A 57 13.56 -1.64 3.26
N CYS A 58 12.24 -1.62 3.12
CA CYS A 58 11.44 -0.57 3.75
C CYS A 58 11.48 -0.74 5.28
N ILE A 59 11.54 0.38 6.00
CA ILE A 59 11.51 0.37 7.47
C ILE A 59 10.10 0.63 7.99
N GLU A 60 9.87 0.49 9.29
CA GLU A 60 8.55 0.75 9.90
C GLU A 60 8.06 2.18 9.64
N ALA A 61 8.98 3.16 9.61
CA ALA A 61 8.65 4.55 9.30
C ALA A 61 8.21 4.79 7.84
N ASP A 62 8.32 3.78 6.97
CA ASP A 62 7.84 3.83 5.58
C ASP A 62 6.39 3.36 5.44
N GLU A 63 5.70 3.06 6.55
CA GLU A 63 4.30 2.68 6.56
C GLU A 63 3.39 3.78 6.00
N VAL A 64 2.46 3.37 5.14
CA VAL A 64 1.51 4.25 4.43
C VAL A 64 0.07 3.85 4.64
N PHE A 65 -0.18 2.56 4.88
CA PHE A 65 -1.47 2.04 5.29
C PHE A 65 -1.25 0.93 6.31
N TYR A 66 -2.14 0.83 7.28
CA TYR A 66 -2.04 -0.19 8.30
C TYR A 66 -3.41 -0.61 8.81
N ILE A 67 -3.46 -1.76 9.46
CA ILE A 67 -4.52 -2.07 10.40
C ILE A 67 -4.01 -3.07 11.42
N ASP A 68 -4.42 -2.89 12.67
CA ASP A 68 -4.04 -3.73 13.80
C ASP A 68 -5.27 -4.42 14.38
N ARG A 69 -5.05 -5.51 15.12
CA ARG A 69 -6.05 -6.20 15.95
C ARG A 69 -7.26 -6.73 15.15
N LEU A 70 -7.02 -7.19 13.91
CA LEU A 70 -8.05 -7.76 13.05
C LEU A 70 -8.77 -8.98 13.69
N GLN A 71 -8.12 -9.66 14.62
CA GLN A 71 -8.72 -10.80 15.33
C GLN A 71 -9.96 -10.44 16.16
N ILE A 72 -10.13 -9.16 16.52
CA ILE A 72 -11.31 -8.69 17.25
C ILE A 72 -12.53 -8.65 16.33
N ASP A 73 -12.36 -8.10 15.12
CA ASP A 73 -13.45 -7.84 14.19
C ASP A 73 -13.67 -8.97 13.18
N ARG A 74 -12.74 -9.93 13.11
CA ARG A 74 -12.73 -11.10 12.19
C ARG A 74 -12.97 -10.69 10.74
N PRO A 75 -11.93 -10.20 10.04
CA PRO A 75 -12.08 -9.76 8.67
C PRO A 75 -12.56 -10.94 7.81
N GLY A 76 -13.68 -10.74 7.12
CA GLY A 76 -14.16 -11.68 6.12
C GLY A 76 -13.23 -11.71 4.90
N SER A 77 -13.79 -11.68 3.70
CA SER A 77 -13.01 -11.69 2.45
C SER A 77 -12.39 -10.34 2.08
N ARG A 78 -12.48 -9.34 2.96
CA ARG A 78 -12.00 -7.97 2.74
C ARG A 78 -11.40 -7.39 4.01
N ILE A 79 -10.28 -6.68 3.85
CA ILE A 79 -9.66 -5.86 4.89
C ILE A 79 -9.57 -4.43 4.36
N ASP A 80 -10.27 -3.51 5.00
CA ASP A 80 -10.10 -2.08 4.81
C ASP A 80 -8.95 -1.60 5.69
N LEU A 81 -7.95 -0.94 5.10
CA LEU A 81 -6.77 -0.45 5.79
C LEU A 81 -6.93 1.04 6.11
N LEU A 82 -6.41 1.44 7.27
CA LEU A 82 -6.36 2.82 7.70
C LEU A 82 -5.23 3.56 6.99
N PRO A 83 -5.46 4.78 6.48
CA PRO A 83 -4.40 5.61 5.92
C PRO A 83 -3.46 6.11 7.03
N GLY A 84 -2.16 6.08 6.76
CA GLY A 84 -1.15 6.72 7.59
C GLY A 84 -1.08 8.24 7.39
N LEU A 85 -0.15 8.90 8.07
CA LEU A 85 0.06 10.36 7.97
C LEU A 85 1.26 10.75 7.09
N ARG A 86 1.91 9.76 6.47
CA ARG A 86 3.15 9.98 5.71
C ARG A 86 2.84 10.67 4.38
N ASN A 87 3.52 11.78 4.11
CA ASN A 87 3.57 12.37 2.78
C ASN A 87 4.44 11.49 1.86
N VAL A 88 3.80 10.73 0.98
CA VAL A 88 4.44 9.74 0.10
C VAL A 88 4.92 10.34 -1.22
N ARG A 89 4.88 11.68 -1.37
CA ARG A 89 5.27 12.37 -2.59
C ARG A 89 6.64 11.92 -3.08
N ARG A 90 7.65 11.85 -2.20
CA ARG A 90 9.03 11.53 -2.58
C ARG A 90 9.21 10.15 -3.18
N ASP A 91 8.28 9.23 -2.93
CA ASP A 91 8.29 7.87 -3.45
C ASP A 91 7.44 7.75 -4.71
N LEU A 92 6.21 8.29 -4.70
CA LEU A 92 5.25 8.12 -5.79
C LEU A 92 5.47 9.03 -7.00
N ILE A 93 6.22 10.13 -6.88
CA ILE A 93 6.63 10.94 -8.04
C ILE A 93 7.74 10.29 -8.87
N ARG A 94 8.36 9.21 -8.37
CA ARG A 94 9.42 8.50 -9.08
C ARG A 94 8.80 7.52 -10.08
N GLU A 95 9.58 7.18 -11.10
CA GLU A 95 9.20 6.14 -12.06
C GLU A 95 9.11 4.75 -11.43
N LYS A 96 9.81 4.55 -10.31
CA LYS A 96 9.84 3.29 -9.57
C LYS A 96 9.88 3.54 -8.07
N PHE A 97 9.13 2.71 -7.35
CA PHE A 97 9.19 2.61 -5.90
C PHE A 97 9.14 1.13 -5.49
N ARG A 98 9.54 0.86 -4.25
CA ARG A 98 9.36 -0.46 -3.64
C ARG A 98 8.07 -0.44 -2.80
N LEU A 99 7.27 -1.49 -2.97
CA LEU A 99 6.11 -1.80 -2.14
C LEU A 99 6.41 -3.06 -1.33
N GLU A 100 6.29 -2.97 -0.02
CA GLU A 100 6.33 -4.12 0.87
C GLU A 100 4.98 -4.25 1.58
N VAL A 101 4.37 -5.42 1.49
CA VAL A 101 3.14 -5.76 2.22
C VAL A 101 3.53 -6.74 3.31
N VAL A 102 3.48 -6.30 4.56
CA VAL A 102 3.90 -7.06 5.73
C VAL A 102 2.66 -7.56 6.46
N PHE A 103 2.50 -8.88 6.48
CA PHE A 103 1.44 -9.56 7.21
C PHE A 103 1.97 -10.08 8.55
N PHE A 104 1.23 -9.79 9.61
CA PHE A 104 1.41 -10.42 10.92
C PHE A 104 0.26 -11.39 11.11
N LEU A 105 0.60 -12.64 11.35
CA LEU A 105 -0.36 -13.75 11.35
C LEU A 105 -0.74 -14.11 12.78
N ALA A 106 -2.03 -14.24 13.05
CA ALA A 106 -2.52 -14.83 14.29
C ALA A 106 -2.26 -16.33 14.34
N PHE A 107 -2.36 -16.99 13.18
CA PHE A 107 -2.03 -18.39 12.98
C PHE A 107 -1.58 -18.64 11.54
N THR A 108 -0.90 -19.77 11.32
CA THR A 108 -0.34 -20.09 10.00
C THR A 108 -1.45 -20.49 9.03
N PRO A 109 -1.53 -19.87 7.83
CA PRO A 109 -2.43 -20.31 6.78
C PRO A 109 -2.05 -21.70 6.25
N SER A 110 -3.03 -22.54 5.93
CA SER A 110 -2.81 -23.88 5.41
C SER A 110 -2.51 -23.93 3.90
N LEU A 111 -2.80 -22.84 3.18
CA LEU A 111 -2.73 -22.74 1.72
C LEU A 111 -2.26 -21.34 1.30
N ASN A 112 -1.93 -21.20 0.01
CA ASN A 112 -1.70 -19.89 -0.61
C ASN A 112 -3.04 -19.23 -0.93
N TYR A 113 -3.03 -17.89 -0.89
CA TYR A 113 -4.24 -17.09 -0.91
C TYR A 113 -4.10 -15.89 -1.84
N ASP A 114 -4.83 -15.93 -2.97
CA ASP A 114 -4.75 -14.88 -3.97
C ASP A 114 -5.51 -13.62 -3.52
N THR A 115 -4.78 -12.51 -3.44
CA THR A 115 -5.26 -11.25 -2.89
C THR A 115 -5.03 -10.11 -3.87
N ARG A 116 -6.06 -9.28 -4.05
CA ARG A 116 -5.93 -7.97 -4.71
C ARG A 116 -5.68 -6.90 -3.66
N LEU A 117 -4.71 -6.03 -3.94
CA LEU A 117 -4.47 -4.80 -3.21
C LEU A 117 -4.90 -3.61 -4.07
N ASP A 118 -5.89 -2.87 -3.60
CA ASP A 118 -6.31 -1.60 -4.18
C ASP A 118 -5.86 -0.45 -3.26
N MET A 119 -5.20 0.57 -3.81
CA MET A 119 -4.72 1.73 -3.06
C MET A 119 -5.14 3.03 -3.74
N THR A 120 -5.48 4.04 -2.96
CA THR A 120 -5.84 5.37 -3.45
C THR A 120 -5.08 6.43 -2.67
N PHE A 121 -4.55 7.40 -3.42
CA PHE A 121 -3.81 8.54 -2.89
C PHE A 121 -4.42 9.83 -3.45
N ARG A 122 -4.24 10.93 -2.72
CA ARG A 122 -4.60 12.27 -3.16
C ARG A 122 -3.34 13.10 -3.35
N ALA A 123 -3.18 13.67 -4.53
CA ALA A 123 -2.18 14.70 -4.77
C ALA A 123 -2.76 16.08 -4.42
N LEU A 124 -2.03 16.86 -3.63
CA LEU A 124 -2.36 18.24 -3.27
C LEU A 124 -1.44 19.19 -4.04
N GLN A 125 -2.00 20.33 -4.44
CA GLN A 125 -1.30 21.43 -5.11
C GLN A 125 -1.18 22.60 -4.13
#